data_AF-A0A0S7YLL3-F1
#
_entry.id   AF-A0A0S7YLL3-F1
#
_cell.length_a   1.000
_cell.length_b   1.000
_cell.length_c   1.000
_cell.angle_alpha   90.00
_cell.angle_beta   90.00
_cell.angle_gamma   90.00
#
_symmetry.space_group_name_H-M   'P 1'
#
loop_
_entity.id
_entity.type
_entity.pdbx_description
1 polymer ?
#
loop_
_entity_poly.entity_id
_entity_poly.type
_entity_poly.pdbx_seq_one_letter_code
_entity_poly.pdbx_strand_id
1 'polypeptide(L)' 'DALEARYPVLRGTIRDHGSLERRPFLRFFACARDLTHEDPDESLPESVARGEEPFLVVGAIAGG' A
#
# COMPACT_ATOMS: atom_id res chain seq x y z
N ASP A 1 -2.09 -4.92 6.80
CA ASP A 1 -0.94 -5.19 7.71
C ASP A 1 -0.19 -6.47 7.37
N ALA A 2 -0.81 -7.43 6.68
CA ALA A 2 -0.18 -8.69 6.28
C ALA A 2 1.19 -8.53 5.61
N LEU A 3 1.37 -7.48 4.79
CA LEU A 3 2.64 -7.17 4.13
C LEU A 3 3.75 -6.80 5.13
N GLU A 4 3.46 -5.91 6.08
CA GLU A 4 4.39 -5.46 7.13
C GLU A 4 4.62 -6.52 8.21
N ALA A 5 3.69 -7.48 8.36
CA ALA A 5 3.87 -8.66 9.19
C ALA A 5 4.84 -9.66 8.54
N ARG A 6 4.70 -9.89 7.23
CA ARG A 6 5.57 -10.79 6.46
C ARG A 6 6.94 -10.19 6.17
N TYR A 7 7.02 -8.86 6.03
CA TYR A 7 8.24 -8.12 5.78
C TYR A 7 8.41 -6.99 6.82
N PRO A 8 8.95 -7.30 8.02
CA PRO A 8 9.08 -6.32 9.10
C PRO A 8 9.88 -5.07 8.73
N VAL A 9 10.81 -5.19 7.77
CA VAL A 9 11.61 -4.07 7.24
C VAL A 9 10.76 -2.96 6.60
N LEU A 10 9.52 -3.28 6.17
CA LEU A 10 8.62 -2.31 5.55
C LEU A 10 7.84 -1.46 6.57
N ARG A 11 7.84 -1.84 7.84
CA ARG A 11 7.18 -1.07 8.91
C ARG A 11 7.81 0.32 9.01
N GLY A 12 6.98 1.36 9.11
CA GLY A 12 7.47 2.75 9.10
C GLY A 12 7.80 3.28 7.70
N THR A 13 7.92 2.40 6.69
CA THR A 13 8.13 2.82 5.29
C THR A 13 6.82 2.95 4.54
N ILE A 14 5.81 2.12 4.87
CA ILE A 14 4.48 2.14 4.24
C ILE A 14 3.50 3.00 5.05
N ARG A 15 3.38 2.68 6.35
CA ARG A 15 2.59 3.42 7.32
C ARG A 15 3.49 4.06 8.35
N ASP A 16 3.11 5.24 8.84
CA ASP A 16 3.79 5.86 9.98
C ASP A 16 3.70 4.95 11.22
N HIS A 17 4.76 4.90 12.03
CA HIS A 17 4.78 4.00 13.19
C HIS A 17 3.87 4.48 14.33
N GLY A 18 3.64 5.79 14.43
CA GLY A 18 2.80 6.41 15.45
C GLY A 18 1.35 6.51 15.02
N SER A 19 1.07 7.13 13.86
CA SER A 19 -0.30 7.38 13.41
C SER A 19 -0.91 6.22 12.61
N LEU A 20 -0.10 5.26 12.14
CA LEU A 20 -0.50 4.19 11.22
C LEU A 20 -1.04 4.68 9.87
N GLU A 21 -0.92 5.98 9.60
CA GLU A 21 -1.37 6.58 8.35
C GLU A 21 -0.41 6.27 7.21
N ARG A 22 -0.94 6.19 5.99
CA ARG A 22 -0.14 6.01 4.76
C ARG A 22 0.79 7.20 4.56
N ARG A 23 2.06 6.94 4.22
CA ARG A 23 3.02 8.02 3.97
C ARG A 23 2.64 8.83 2.71
N PRO A 24 2.76 10.16 2.74
CA PRO A 24 2.28 11.05 1.68
C PRO A 24 2.99 10.89 0.32
N PHE A 25 4.14 10.20 0.28
CA PHE A 25 4.90 9.95 -0.96
C PHE A 25 4.71 8.55 -1.53
N LEU A 26 3.75 7.79 -1.01
CA LEU A 26 3.40 6.47 -1.53
C LEU A 26 2.09 6.54 -2.30
N ARG A 27 2.02 5.74 -3.36
CA ARG A 27 0.79 5.48 -4.11
C ARG A 27 0.46 4.00 -4.08
N PHE A 28 -0.82 3.70 -4.02
CA PHE A 28 -1.34 2.33 -3.92
C PHE A 28 -2.23 2.05 -5.12
N PHE A 29 -1.97 0.94 -5.81
CA PHE A 29 -2.78 0.53 -6.95
C PHE A 29 -3.24 -0.91 -6.84
N ALA A 30 -4.44 -1.17 -7.31
CA ALA A 30 -5.03 -2.48 -7.47
C ALA A 30 -5.83 -2.49 -8.78
N CYS A 31 -5.69 -3.52 -9.61
CA CYS A 31 -6.46 -3.63 -10.87
C CYS A 31 -6.36 -2.37 -11.75
N ALA A 32 -5.16 -1.79 -11.84
CA ALA A 32 -4.89 -0.51 -12.51
C ALA A 32 -5.72 0.70 -11.99
N ARG A 33 -6.37 0.58 -10.82
CA ARG A 33 -7.06 1.66 -10.12
C ARG A 33 -6.17 2.24 -9.02
N ASP A 34 -6.17 3.57 -8.90
CA ASP A 34 -5.52 4.28 -7.81
C ASP A 34 -6.39 4.18 -6.55
N LEU A 35 -5.87 3.52 -5.51
CA LEU A 35 -6.50 3.37 -4.20
C LEU A 35 -5.84 4.26 -3.14
N THR A 36 -4.95 5.18 -3.53
CA THR A 36 -4.08 5.93 -2.61
C THR A 36 -4.87 6.70 -1.54
N HIS A 37 -6.00 7.26 -1.93
CA HIS A 37 -6.89 8.03 -1.07
C HIS A 37 -8.07 7.23 -0.48
N GLU A 38 -8.19 5.95 -0.83
CA GLU A 38 -9.18 5.06 -0.23
C GLU A 38 -8.72 4.60 1.16
N ASP A 39 -9.67 4.15 1.96
CA ASP A 39 -9.42 3.75 3.34
C ASP A 39 -8.46 2.53 3.38
N PRO A 40 -7.44 2.52 4.26
CA PRO A 40 -6.47 1.43 4.35
C PRO A 40 -7.04 0.10 4.85
N ASP A 41 -8.21 0.11 5.49
CA ASP A 41 -8.91 -1.07 6.00
C ASP A 41 -10.04 -1.52 5.06
N GLU A 42 -10.26 -0.81 3.95
CA GLU A 42 -11.17 -1.25 2.89
C GLU A 42 -10.66 -2.54 2.22
N SER A 43 -11.61 -3.41 1.88
CA SER A 43 -11.27 -4.69 1.27
C SER A 43 -10.67 -4.49 -0.12
N LEU A 44 -9.55 -5.17 -0.38
CA LEU A 44 -8.95 -5.15 -1.71
C LEU A 44 -9.93 -5.73 -2.75
N PRO A 45 -9.86 -5.27 -4.00
CA PRO A 45 -10.62 -5.86 -5.10
C PRO A 45 -10.42 -7.37 -5.17
N GLU A 46 -11.48 -8.08 -5.57
CA GLU A 46 -11.50 -9.55 -5.56
C GLU A 46 -10.36 -10.18 -6.36
N SER A 47 -10.00 -9.62 -7.52
CA SER A 47 -8.89 -10.09 -8.35
C SER A 47 -7.53 -10.00 -7.63
N VAL A 48 -7.31 -8.97 -6.80
CA VAL A 48 -6.11 -8.86 -5.98
C VAL A 48 -6.16 -9.82 -4.79
N ALA A 49 -7.31 -9.95 -4.15
CA ALA A 49 -7.49 -10.88 -3.03
C ALA A 49 -7.29 -12.35 -3.44
N ARG A 50 -7.67 -12.71 -4.67
CA ARG A 50 -7.44 -14.03 -5.27
C ARG A 50 -6.02 -14.23 -5.82
N GLY A 51 -5.22 -13.17 -5.90
CA GLY A 51 -3.88 -13.19 -6.47
C GLY A 51 -3.84 -13.25 -8.01
N GLU A 52 -4.96 -12.91 -8.67
CA GLU A 52 -5.06 -12.81 -10.13
C GLU A 52 -4.40 -11.53 -10.65
N GLU A 53 -4.47 -10.45 -9.85
CA GLU A 53 -3.79 -9.18 -10.13
C GLU A 53 -2.90 -8.74 -8.94
N PRO A 54 -1.80 -8.02 -9.19
CA PRO A 54 -0.92 -7.55 -8.13
C PRO A 54 -1.49 -6.32 -7.40
N PHE A 55 -1.20 -6.24 -6.10
CA PHE A 55 -1.27 -4.99 -5.34
C PHE A 55 0.08 -4.27 -5.45
N LEU A 56 0.07 -3.02 -5.94
CA LEU A 56 1.29 -2.24 -6.18
C LEU A 56 1.42 -1.13 -5.15
N VAL A 57 2.56 -1.07 -4.48
CA VAL A 57 2.97 0.04 -3.61
C VAL A 57 4.11 0.77 -4.29
N VAL A 58 3.87 1.99 -4.74
CA VAL A 58 4.80 2.78 -5.54
C VAL A 58 5.29 3.97 -4.73
N GLY A 59 6.60 4.01 -4.48
CA GLY A 59 7.23 5.19 -3.90
C GLY A 59 7.47 6.26 -4.95
N ALA A 60 7.03 7.49 -4.70
CA ALA A 60 7.51 8.64 -5.43
C ALA A 60 9.00 8.82 -5.11
N ILE A 61 9.86 8.46 -6.05
CA ILE A 61 11.26 8.92 -6.03
C ILE A 61 11.18 10.40 -6.36
N ALA A 62 11.52 11.27 -5.42
CA ALA A 62 11.76 12.67 -5.73
C ALA A 62 12.86 12.71 -6.79
N GLY A 63 12.49 13.01 -8.04
CA GLY A 63 13.44 13.26 -9.11
C GLY A 63 14.19 14.55 -8.77
N GLY A 64 15.43 14.40 -8.31
CA GLY A 64 16.42 15.47 -8.20
C GLY A 64 17.28 15.53 -9.44
#